data_AF-A0A163YTF9-F1
#
_entry.id   AF-A0A163YTF9-F1
#
_cell.length_a   1.000
_cell.length_b   1.000
_cell.length_c   1.000
_cell.angle_alpha   90.00
_cell.angle_beta   90.00
_cell.angle_gamma   90.00
#
_symmetry.space_group_name_H-M   'P 1'
#
loop_
_entity.id
_entity.type
_entity.pdbx_description
1 polymer ?
#
loop_
_entity_poly.entity_id
_entity_poly.type
_entity_poly.pdbx_seq_one_letter_code
_entity_poly.pdbx_strand_id
1 'polypeptide(L)'
;MTRLHLFSLCCSLAVLSLQGLHTFAQTNERLLQERLISPAVYELLNRRGATTREQRIEVMQEACAARQLPPSDCKPLRGRSRLYDD
;
A
#
# COMPACT_ATOMS: atom_id res chain seq x y z
N MET A 1 -36.46 25.99 32.62
CA MET A 1 -37.37 24.82 32.62
C MET A 1 -38.32 24.98 31.43
N THR A 2 -37.92 24.61 30.21
CA THR A 2 -38.14 23.30 29.52
C THR A 2 -39.57 23.06 28.99
N ARG A 3 -39.73 23.11 27.65
CA ARG A 3 -40.45 22.14 26.78
C ARG A 3 -40.40 22.63 25.31
N LEU A 4 -39.59 22.04 24.42
CA LEU A 4 -39.83 20.78 23.67
C LEU A 4 -41.08 20.93 22.78
N HIS A 5 -41.09 20.92 21.45
CA HIS A 5 -40.35 20.11 20.47
C HIS A 5 -40.77 20.51 19.02
N LEU A 6 -39.93 20.12 18.05
CA LEU A 6 -40.27 19.56 16.72
C LEU A 6 -40.55 20.46 15.50
N PHE A 7 -39.94 20.03 14.39
CA PHE A 7 -40.17 20.37 12.98
C PHE A 7 -39.51 21.62 12.39
N SER A 8 -38.20 21.54 12.16
CA SER A 8 -37.69 21.79 10.80
C SER A 8 -36.38 21.03 10.60
N LEU A 9 -36.53 19.72 10.42
CA LEU A 9 -35.51 18.84 9.84
C LEU A 9 -35.39 19.21 8.36
N CYS A 10 -34.46 20.09 8.01
CA CYS A 10 -34.01 20.21 6.63
C CYS A 10 -32.55 20.62 6.59
N CYS A 11 -31.74 19.70 6.06
CA CYS A 11 -30.41 19.95 5.52
C CYS A 11 -29.46 20.64 6.52
N SER A 12 -28.62 19.90 7.22
CA SER A 12 -27.39 19.47 6.56
C SER A 12 -26.82 18.28 7.32
N LEU A 13 -26.91 17.11 6.70
CA LEU A 13 -25.98 16.01 6.98
C LEU A 13 -24.58 16.54 6.68
N ALA A 14 -23.94 17.15 7.68
CA ALA A 14 -22.51 17.33 7.70
C ALA A 14 -21.90 15.93 7.87
N VAL A 15 -21.88 15.17 6.76
CA VAL A 15 -20.96 14.05 6.60
C VAL A 15 -19.59 14.70 6.53
N LEU A 16 -19.02 14.99 7.70
CA LEU A 16 -17.61 15.31 7.84
C LEU A 16 -16.86 14.09 7.37
N SER A 17 -16.45 14.21 6.11
CA SER A 17 -15.53 13.37 5.37
C SER A 17 -14.64 12.58 6.31
N LEU A 18 -14.88 11.28 6.36
CA LEU A 18 -13.93 10.29 6.83
C LEU A 18 -12.73 10.40 5.87
N GLN A 19 -11.84 11.36 6.10
CA GLN A 19 -10.52 11.38 5.51
C GLN A 19 -9.76 10.25 6.21
N GLY A 20 -10.10 9.02 5.81
CA GLY A 20 -9.16 7.91 5.93
C GLY A 20 -7.88 8.43 5.32
N LEU A 21 -6.84 8.51 6.14
CA LEU A 21 -5.48 8.72 5.70
C LEU A 21 -5.20 7.57 4.73
N HIS A 22 -5.51 7.77 3.45
CA HIS A 22 -4.92 6.99 2.38
C HIS A 22 -3.45 7.37 2.41
N THR A 23 -2.70 6.71 3.27
CA THR A 23 -1.26 6.68 3.09
C THR A 23 -1.07 6.08 1.71
N PHE A 24 -0.55 6.91 0.81
CA PHE A 24 -0.41 6.54 -0.59
C PHE A 24 0.67 5.46 -0.62
N ALA A 25 0.26 4.19 -0.68
CA ALA A 25 1.19 3.08 -0.75
C ALA A 25 2.20 3.37 -1.87
N GLN A 26 3.50 3.33 -1.56
CA GLN A 26 4.54 3.65 -2.55
C GLN A 26 4.36 2.76 -3.79
N THR A 27 4.37 3.39 -4.97
CA THR A 27 4.28 2.68 -6.26
C THR A 27 5.57 1.94 -6.58
N ASN A 28 5.51 0.96 -7.47
CA ASN A 28 6.69 0.20 -7.91
C ASN A 28 7.72 1.12 -8.56
N GLU A 29 7.30 2.12 -9.33
CA GLU A 29 8.17 3.15 -9.92
C GLU A 29 8.92 3.90 -8.83
N ARG A 30 8.22 4.29 -7.75
CA ARG A 30 8.83 5.05 -6.67
C ARG A 30 9.86 4.21 -5.91
N LEU A 31 9.53 2.94 -5.66
CA LEU A 31 10.45 1.99 -5.05
C LEU A 31 11.72 1.79 -5.91
N LEU A 32 11.57 1.74 -7.24
CA LEU A 32 12.71 1.64 -8.16
C LEU A 32 13.57 2.92 -8.16
N GLN A 33 12.93 4.10 -8.22
CA GLN A 33 13.62 5.40 -8.19
C GLN A 33 14.43 5.59 -6.90
N GLU A 34 13.87 5.19 -5.77
CA GLU A 34 14.53 5.24 -4.46
C GLU A 34 15.55 4.09 -4.26
N ARG A 35 15.73 3.24 -5.27
CA ARG A 35 16.60 2.05 -5.24
C ARG A 35 16.28 1.10 -4.08
N LEU A 36 15.01 1.04 -3.68
CA LEU A 36 14.50 0.13 -2.65
C LEU A 36 14.21 -1.26 -3.21
N ILE A 37 13.99 -1.35 -4.53
CA ILE A 37 13.89 -2.60 -5.27
C ILE A 37 14.85 -2.58 -6.46
N SER A 38 15.26 -3.77 -6.92
CA SER A 38 16.06 -3.92 -8.14
C SER A 38 15.18 -3.77 -9.40
N PRO A 39 15.77 -3.49 -10.58
CA PRO A 39 15.03 -3.51 -11.85
C PRO A 39 14.32 -4.85 -12.11
N ALA A 40 14.93 -5.97 -11.73
CA ALA A 40 14.35 -7.31 -11.90
C ALA A 40 13.08 -7.49 -11.05
N VAL A 41 13.10 -6.97 -9.81
CA VAL A 41 11.93 -6.94 -8.93
C VAL A 41 10.85 -6.03 -9.50
N TYR A 42 11.21 -4.83 -9.97
CA TYR A 42 10.25 -3.90 -10.60
C TYR A 42 9.49 -4.55 -11.76
N GLU A 43 10.21 -5.17 -12.69
CA GLU A 43 9.59 -5.86 -13.83
C GLU A 43 8.69 -7.00 -13.39
N LEU A 44 9.12 -7.81 -12.42
CA LEU A 44 8.32 -8.90 -11.88
C LEU A 44 7.00 -8.38 -11.31
N LEU A 45 7.06 -7.38 -10.43
CA LEU A 45 5.88 -6.82 -9.76
C LEU A 45 4.89 -6.24 -10.78
N ASN A 46 5.40 -5.53 -11.79
CA ASN A 46 4.54 -4.97 -12.85
C ASN A 46 3.95 -6.05 -13.76
N ARG A 47 4.73 -7.06 -14.15
CA ARG A 47 4.20 -8.21 -14.92
C ARG A 47 3.11 -8.96 -14.15
N ARG A 48 3.19 -9.00 -12.82
CA ARG A 48 2.23 -9.67 -11.94
C ARG A 48 1.10 -8.75 -11.46
N GLY A 49 1.11 -7.48 -11.83
CA GLY A 49 0.10 -6.50 -11.40
C GLY A 49 0.09 -6.20 -9.90
N ALA A 50 1.20 -6.46 -9.20
CA ALA A 50 1.31 -6.23 -7.76
C ALA A 50 1.48 -4.74 -7.47
N THR A 51 0.42 -4.10 -7.00
CA THR A 51 0.37 -2.65 -6.75
C THR A 51 0.30 -2.31 -5.27
N THR A 52 -0.21 -3.24 -4.44
CA THR A 52 -0.21 -3.11 -2.97
C THR A 52 1.01 -3.76 -2.35
N ARG A 53 1.27 -3.42 -1.09
CA ARG A 53 2.36 -4.01 -0.31
C ARG A 53 2.20 -5.53 -0.15
N GLU A 54 1.00 -5.98 0.20
CA GLU A 54 0.68 -7.38 0.45
C GLU A 54 0.89 -8.20 -0.82
N GLN A 55 0.39 -7.70 -1.96
CA GLN A 55 0.60 -8.33 -3.27
C GLN A 55 2.09 -8.41 -3.62
N ARG A 56 2.87 -7.35 -3.34
CA ARG A 56 4.32 -7.37 -3.57
C ARG A 56 5.00 -8.44 -2.74
N ILE A 57 4.61 -8.61 -1.47
CA ILE A 57 5.18 -9.63 -0.58
C ILE A 57 4.88 -11.03 -1.11
N GLU A 58 3.64 -11.30 -1.48
CA GLU A 58 3.22 -12.59 -2.04
C GLU A 58 4.01 -12.92 -3.31
N VAL A 59 4.04 -12.00 -4.27
CA VAL A 59 4.78 -12.17 -5.53
C VAL A 59 6.27 -12.40 -5.29
N MET A 60 6.88 -11.66 -4.35
CA MET A 60 8.29 -11.83 -4.01
C MET A 60 8.56 -13.21 -3.38
N GLN A 61 7.70 -13.68 -2.48
CA GLN A 61 7.84 -15.00 -1.86
C GLN A 61 7.74 -16.11 -2.90
N GLU A 62 6.74 -16.05 -3.78
CA GLU A 62 6.56 -17.01 -4.87
C GLU A 62 7.77 -17.03 -5.82
N ALA A 63 8.20 -15.85 -6.29
CA ALA A 63 9.31 -15.73 -7.23
C ALA A 63 10.63 -16.19 -6.62
N CYS A 64 10.85 -15.94 -5.33
CA CYS A 64 12.03 -16.42 -4.62
C CYS A 64 12.02 -17.93 -4.39
N ALA A 65 10.88 -18.50 -4.00
CA ALA A 65 10.71 -19.95 -3.90
C ALA A 65 10.95 -20.64 -5.26
N ALA A 66 10.50 -20.00 -6.35
CA ALA A 66 10.67 -20.47 -7.72
C ALA A 66 12.04 -20.13 -8.35
N ARG A 67 12.96 -19.48 -7.62
CA ARG A 67 14.27 -19.03 -8.12
C ARG A 67 14.20 -18.13 -9.37
N GLN A 68 13.13 -17.37 -9.52
CA GLN A 68 12.93 -16.40 -10.61
C GLN A 68 13.66 -15.07 -10.37
N LEU A 69 14.15 -14.85 -9.15
CA LEU A 69 14.93 -13.68 -8.76
C LEU A 69 16.33 -14.09 -8.29
N PRO A 70 17.32 -13.20 -8.43
CA PRO A 70 18.66 -13.47 -7.92
C PRO A 70 18.63 -13.58 -6.39
N PRO A 71 19.52 -14.39 -5.77
CA PRO A 71 19.56 -14.56 -4.32
C PRO A 71 19.73 -13.25 -3.54
N SER A 72 20.32 -12.21 -4.14
CA SER A 72 20.44 -10.87 -3.52
C SER A 72 19.09 -10.21 -3.26
N ASP A 73 18.11 -10.44 -4.14
CA ASP A 73 16.77 -9.84 -4.07
C ASP A 73 15.82 -10.66 -3.19
N CYS A 74 16.17 -11.92 -2.92
CA CYS A 74 15.43 -12.83 -2.05
C CYS A 74 15.88 -12.82 -0.59
N LYS A 75 16.93 -12.06 -0.27
CA LYS A 75 17.28 -11.82 1.12
C LYS A 75 16.11 -11.08 1.76
N PRO A 76 15.67 -11.47 2.98
CA PRO A 76 14.78 -10.62 3.75
C PRO A 76 15.40 -9.23 3.77
N LEU A 77 14.62 -8.20 3.47
CA LEU A 77 15.06 -6.80 3.53
C LEU A 77 15.40 -6.48 4.99
N ARG A 78 16.56 -6.96 5.47
CA ARG A 78 17.11 -6.69 6.80
C ARG A 78 17.57 -5.24 6.80
N GLY A 79 16.63 -4.35 7.08
CA GLY A 79 16.88 -2.92 7.18
C GLY A 79 16.19 -2.10 6.10
N ARG A 80 14.85 -2.10 6.08
CA ARG A 80 14.07 -0.87 6.01
C ARG A 80 12.60 -1.21 6.16
N SER A 81 12.04 -0.74 7.27
CA SER A 81 10.63 -0.66 7.60
C SER A 81 9.73 -0.04 6.50
N ARG A 82 10.26 0.45 5.36
CA ARG A 82 9.50 1.22 4.36
C ARG A 82 8.82 0.41 3.25
N LEU A 83 9.09 -0.89 3.14
CA LEU A 83 8.17 -1.82 2.47
C LEU A 83 7.13 -2.37 3.47
N TYR A 84 7.17 -1.89 4.73
CA TYR A 84 6.43 -2.45 5.85
C TYR A 84 5.59 -1.46 6.67
N ASP A 85 5.67 -0.18 6.37
CA ASP A 85 4.93 0.87 7.04
C ASP A 85 3.91 1.46 6.06
N ASP A 86 2.65 1.44 6.48
CA ASP A 86 1.53 2.08 5.81
C ASP A 86 1.72 3.59 5.77
#